data_AF-A0A0N7IR20-F1
#
_entry.id   AF-A0A0N7IR20-F1
#
_cell.length_a   1.000
_cell.length_b   1.000
_cell.length_c   1.000
_cell.angle_alpha   90.00
_cell.angle_beta   90.00
_cell.angle_gamma   90.00
#
_symmetry.space_group_name_H-M   'P 1'
#
loop_
_entity.id
_entity.type
_entity.pdbx_description
1 polymer ?
#
loop_
_entity_poly.entity_id
_entity_poly.type
_entity_poly.pdbx_seq_one_letter_code
_entity_poly.pdbx_strand_id
1 'polypeptide(L)'
;MEHTYQYAWIIPFLPLPVPMLIGMGLLFVPTATKNLRRIWAFPSVLLLSIVMIFSVDLSIQQINNSSIYQYVWSWTINNDFSLEFGHLIDPLTSIMSILITTVGIMVLIYSDNYMSHDQGYLRFFTYMSFSNASMLGLVTSSNLIQIYIFWELVGVCSYLLIGFWFTRPIAANACQKAFVTNRVGDFGLLLGILGRYWITGSFEFRDLFEIFNNFFYNNNNGVNSLFVIFCASLLFVGAVAKSAQFPLHVWLPDAMEGPTPISALIHAATMVAAGIFLVARLLPLFTAIPYIMYLISLIGIITVLLGATLALA
;
A
#
# COMPACT_ATOMS: atom_id res chain seq x y z
N MET A 1 -2.19 -21.35 17.82
CA MET A 1 -1.17 -21.30 16.75
C MET A 1 -1.83 -21.51 15.39
N GLU A 2 -2.35 -22.69 15.05
CA GLU A 2 -2.94 -22.91 13.71
C GLU A 2 -4.14 -22.00 13.39
N HIS A 3 -5.03 -21.77 14.35
CA HIS A 3 -6.22 -20.93 14.11
C HIS A 3 -5.91 -19.45 13.83
N THR A 4 -4.94 -18.85 14.51
CA THR A 4 -4.61 -17.41 14.33
C THR A 4 -4.05 -17.12 12.94
N TYR A 5 -3.19 -18.01 12.45
CA TYR A 5 -2.67 -17.95 11.08
C TYR A 5 -3.73 -18.23 10.02
N GLN A 6 -4.60 -19.22 10.25
CA GLN A 6 -5.71 -19.53 9.34
C GLN A 6 -6.70 -18.38 9.18
N TYR A 7 -6.91 -17.56 10.20
CA TYR A 7 -7.83 -16.41 10.15
C TYR A 7 -7.17 -15.09 9.76
N ALA A 8 -5.88 -15.08 9.43
CA ALA A 8 -5.17 -13.85 9.08
C ALA A 8 -5.72 -13.12 7.84
N TRP A 9 -6.41 -13.83 6.94
CA TRP A 9 -7.11 -13.22 5.81
C TRP A 9 -8.14 -12.19 6.25
N ILE A 10 -8.67 -12.26 7.48
CA ILE A 10 -9.67 -11.33 8.01
C ILE A 10 -9.09 -9.91 8.18
N ILE A 11 -7.78 -9.76 8.40
CA ILE A 11 -7.11 -8.46 8.69
C ILE A 11 -7.47 -7.35 7.69
N PRO A 12 -7.30 -7.53 6.37
CA PRO A 12 -7.67 -6.50 5.39
C PRO A 12 -9.19 -6.33 5.21
N PHE A 13 -9.99 -7.38 5.45
CA PHE A 13 -11.43 -7.32 5.23
C PHE A 13 -12.21 -6.74 6.41
N LEU A 14 -11.70 -6.85 7.64
CA LEU A 14 -12.40 -6.42 8.85
C LEU A 14 -12.72 -4.92 8.91
N PRO A 15 -11.91 -4.00 8.34
CA PRO A 15 -12.26 -2.58 8.26
C PRO A 15 -13.24 -2.25 7.12
N LEU A 16 -13.43 -3.09 6.10
CA LEU A 16 -14.28 -2.82 4.92
C LEU A 16 -15.80 -2.74 5.18
N PRO A 17 -16.39 -3.43 6.17
CA PRO A 17 -17.78 -3.24 6.53
C PRO A 17 -18.14 -1.78 6.85
N VAL A 18 -17.22 -1.00 7.42
CA VAL A 18 -17.46 0.41 7.77
C VAL A 18 -17.74 1.28 6.54
N PRO A 19 -16.84 1.37 5.54
CA PRO A 19 -17.11 2.16 4.35
C PRO A 19 -18.29 1.61 3.54
N MET A 20 -18.51 0.28 3.53
CA MET A 20 -19.67 -0.31 2.85
C MET A 20 -20.99 0.09 3.53
N LEU A 21 -21.08 0.03 4.86
CA LEU A 21 -22.29 0.38 5.61
C LEU A 21 -22.58 1.88 5.54
N ILE A 22 -21.58 2.74 5.71
CA ILE A 22 -21.77 4.19 5.60
C ILE A 22 -22.08 4.58 4.15
N GLY A 23 -21.40 3.97 3.16
CA GLY A 23 -21.65 4.22 1.74
C GLY A 23 -23.06 3.80 1.32
N MET A 24 -23.48 2.59 1.69
CA MET A 24 -24.83 2.09 1.46
C MET A 24 -25.88 2.96 2.17
N GLY A 25 -25.62 3.34 3.42
CA GLY A 25 -26.51 4.20 4.19
C GLY A 25 -26.65 5.61 3.59
N LEU A 26 -25.56 6.20 3.09
CA LEU A 26 -25.60 7.49 2.39
C LEU A 26 -26.36 7.43 1.06
N LEU A 27 -26.37 6.29 0.37
CA LEU A 27 -27.09 6.09 -0.89
C LEU A 27 -28.59 5.85 -0.68
N PHE A 28 -28.95 4.95 0.25
CA PHE A 28 -30.34 4.52 0.44
C PHE A 28 -31.11 5.34 1.48
N VAL A 29 -30.46 5.79 2.57
CA VAL A 29 -31.12 6.47 3.70
C VAL A 29 -30.29 7.67 4.21
N PRO A 30 -30.06 8.70 3.38
CA PRO A 30 -29.11 9.78 3.67
C PRO A 30 -29.47 10.61 4.91
N THR A 31 -30.75 10.79 5.21
CA THR A 31 -31.22 11.60 6.35
C THR A 31 -30.91 10.93 7.68
N ALA A 32 -31.22 9.64 7.80
CA ALA A 32 -30.95 8.87 9.02
C ALA A 32 -29.45 8.74 9.27
N THR A 33 -28.66 8.47 8.23
CA THR A 33 -27.20 8.36 8.40
C THR A 33 -26.56 9.67 8.83
N LYS A 34 -26.98 10.80 8.24
CA LYS A 34 -26.46 12.13 8.61
C LYS A 34 -26.81 12.50 10.05
N ASN A 35 -28.01 12.15 10.53
CA ASN A 35 -28.40 12.41 11.91
C ASN A 35 -27.54 11.62 12.91
N LEU A 36 -27.11 10.41 12.56
CA LEU A 36 -26.26 9.55 13.40
C LEU A 36 -24.76 9.75 13.14
N ARG A 37 -24.32 10.90 12.61
CA ARG A 37 -22.95 11.10 12.12
C ARG A 37 -21.84 10.68 13.09
N ARG A 38 -21.93 11.08 14.36
CA ARG A 38 -20.90 10.81 15.38
C ARG A 38 -20.84 9.33 15.77
N ILE A 39 -21.98 8.64 15.75
CA ILE A 39 -22.05 7.21 16.11
C ILE A 39 -21.23 6.38 15.13
N TRP A 40 -21.13 6.78 13.86
CA TRP A 40 -20.34 6.07 12.84
C TRP A 40 -18.81 6.14 13.03
N ALA A 41 -18.29 7.06 13.86
CA ALA A 41 -16.87 7.02 14.20
C ALA A 41 -16.53 5.85 15.14
N PHE A 42 -17.43 5.52 16.06
CA PHE A 42 -17.23 4.40 17.00
C PHE A 42 -16.96 3.05 16.31
N PRO A 43 -17.77 2.55 15.35
CA PRO A 43 -17.48 1.30 14.67
C PRO A 43 -16.19 1.36 13.84
N SER A 44 -15.82 2.54 13.32
CA SER A 44 -14.55 2.70 12.58
C SER A 44 -13.32 2.47 13.46
N VAL A 45 -13.35 3.02 14.69
CA VAL A 45 -12.27 2.85 15.68
C VAL A 45 -12.30 1.43 16.25
N LEU A 46 -13.48 0.91 16.57
CA LEU A 46 -13.64 -0.42 17.17
C LEU A 46 -13.14 -1.52 16.22
N LEU A 47 -13.53 -1.50 14.96
CA LEU A 47 -13.07 -2.52 14.00
C LEU A 47 -11.56 -2.42 13.77
N LEU A 48 -11.01 -1.21 13.65
CA LEU A 48 -9.56 -1.05 13.50
C LEU A 48 -8.79 -1.49 14.76
N SER A 49 -9.35 -1.30 15.97
CA SER A 49 -8.76 -1.82 17.21
C SER A 49 -8.78 -3.34 17.32
N ILE A 50 -9.81 -4.00 16.78
CA ILE A 50 -9.84 -5.47 16.69
C ILE A 50 -8.71 -5.93 15.76
N VAL A 51 -8.52 -5.28 14.61
CA VAL A 51 -7.38 -5.58 13.72
C VAL A 51 -6.04 -5.36 14.44
N MET A 52 -5.91 -4.28 15.22
CA MET A 52 -4.70 -4.01 15.99
C MET A 52 -4.38 -5.17 16.94
N ILE A 53 -5.37 -5.67 17.68
CA ILE A 53 -5.18 -6.81 18.61
C ILE A 53 -4.70 -8.05 17.85
N PHE A 54 -5.32 -8.37 16.71
CA PHE A 54 -4.87 -9.48 15.86
C PHE A 54 -3.44 -9.26 15.33
N SER A 55 -3.09 -8.06 14.91
CA SER A 55 -1.74 -7.75 14.41
C SER A 55 -0.66 -7.87 15.49
N VAL A 56 -0.99 -7.47 16.73
CA VAL A 56 -0.10 -7.62 17.89
C VAL A 56 0.10 -9.09 18.23
N ASP A 57 -0.97 -9.88 18.28
CA ASP A 57 -0.87 -11.33 18.52
C ASP A 57 -0.01 -12.03 17.45
N LEU A 58 -0.22 -11.71 16.17
CA LEU A 58 0.62 -12.22 15.08
C LEU A 58 2.09 -11.80 15.22
N SER A 59 2.36 -10.56 15.65
CA SER A 59 3.74 -10.12 15.86
C SER A 59 4.44 -10.86 16.99
N ILE A 60 3.74 -11.11 18.10
CA ILE A 60 4.27 -11.88 19.24
C ILE A 60 4.56 -13.31 18.80
N GLN A 61 3.65 -13.92 18.02
CA GLN A 61 3.85 -15.26 17.47
C GLN A 61 5.03 -15.32 16.50
N GLN A 62 5.21 -14.29 15.66
CA GLN A 62 6.35 -14.20 14.74
C GLN A 62 7.69 -14.05 15.47
N ILE A 63 7.73 -13.27 16.56
CA ILE A 63 8.94 -13.13 17.41
C ILE A 63 9.32 -14.48 18.04
N ASN A 64 8.33 -15.27 18.48
CA ASN A 64 8.58 -16.53 19.17
C ASN A 64 8.95 -17.69 18.22
N ASN A 65 8.28 -17.80 17.08
CA ASN A 65 8.39 -18.99 16.21
C ASN A 65 9.10 -18.73 14.86
N SER A 66 9.27 -17.48 14.43
CA SER A 66 9.93 -17.09 13.17
C SER A 66 9.43 -17.78 11.88
N SER A 67 8.31 -18.51 11.93
CA SER A 67 7.81 -19.29 10.80
C SER A 67 7.03 -18.43 9.83
N ILE A 68 7.43 -18.41 8.57
CA ILE A 68 6.70 -17.74 7.50
C ILE A 68 5.45 -18.56 7.16
N TYR A 69 4.28 -17.98 7.38
CA TYR A 69 3.01 -18.59 6.98
C TYR A 69 2.54 -18.00 5.67
N GLN A 70 2.31 -18.85 4.69
CA GLN A 70 1.76 -18.47 3.40
C GLN A 70 0.54 -19.34 3.13
N TYR A 71 -0.60 -18.70 2.92
CA TYR A 71 -1.81 -19.36 2.44
C TYR A 71 -2.13 -18.80 1.07
N VAL A 72 -2.30 -19.69 0.09
CA VAL A 72 -2.58 -19.32 -1.29
C VAL A 72 -3.84 -20.03 -1.75
N TRP A 73 -4.75 -19.26 -2.32
CA TRP A 73 -5.90 -19.74 -3.06
C TRP A 73 -5.66 -19.52 -4.55
N SER A 74 -5.53 -20.61 -5.30
CA SER A 74 -5.36 -20.55 -6.75
C SER A 74 -6.70 -20.31 -7.44
N TRP A 75 -6.74 -19.25 -8.23
CA TRP A 75 -7.78 -19.00 -9.22
C TRP A 75 -7.21 -19.34 -10.60
N THR A 76 -7.53 -20.53 -11.09
CA THR A 76 -7.13 -20.98 -12.43
C THR A 76 -8.02 -20.31 -13.47
N ILE A 77 -7.41 -19.58 -14.41
CA ILE A 77 -8.14 -19.00 -15.56
C ILE A 77 -8.03 -19.95 -16.75
N ASN A 78 -6.83 -20.46 -17.02
CA ASN A 78 -6.52 -21.44 -18.06
C ASN A 78 -5.54 -22.51 -17.51
N ASN A 79 -5.37 -23.63 -18.23
CA ASN A 79 -4.45 -24.70 -17.83
C ASN A 79 -3.00 -24.24 -17.61
N ASP A 80 -2.57 -23.19 -18.31
CA ASP A 80 -1.19 -22.67 -18.25
C ASP A 80 -1.06 -21.41 -17.38
N PHE A 81 -2.18 -20.83 -16.94
CA PHE A 81 -2.20 -19.56 -16.20
C PHE A 81 -3.07 -19.67 -14.94
N SER A 82 -2.41 -19.79 -13.79
CA SER A 82 -3.01 -19.66 -12.46
C SER A 82 -2.71 -18.28 -11.87
N LEU A 83 -3.75 -17.60 -11.39
CA LEU A 83 -3.60 -16.42 -10.54
C LEU A 83 -3.80 -16.84 -9.09
N GLU A 84 -2.78 -16.64 -8.29
CA GLU A 84 -2.78 -17.01 -6.89
C GLU A 84 -3.14 -15.80 -6.02
N PHE A 85 -4.15 -15.95 -5.18
CA PHE A 85 -4.56 -14.93 -4.20
C PHE A 85 -4.34 -15.49 -2.81
N GLY A 86 -3.53 -14.81 -2.02
CA GLY A 86 -3.14 -15.35 -0.73
C GLY A 86 -2.91 -14.29 0.32
N HIS A 87 -2.52 -14.78 1.48
CA HIS A 87 -1.94 -13.94 2.51
C HIS A 87 -0.63 -14.52 2.97
N LEU A 88 0.36 -13.64 3.07
CA LEU A 88 1.70 -13.98 3.51
C LEU A 88 1.98 -13.20 4.81
N ILE A 89 2.30 -13.95 5.86
CA ILE A 89 2.64 -13.42 7.17
C ILE A 89 4.13 -13.65 7.43
N ASP A 90 4.87 -12.56 7.32
CA ASP A 90 6.28 -12.42 7.62
C ASP A 90 6.49 -11.48 8.81
N PRO A 91 7.70 -11.44 9.39
CA PRO A 91 8.09 -10.39 10.33
C PRO A 91 7.89 -8.98 9.76
N LEU A 92 8.13 -8.77 8.45
CA LEU A 92 7.91 -7.47 7.81
C LEU A 92 6.42 -7.08 7.80
N THR A 93 5.52 -8.03 7.52
CA THR A 93 4.08 -7.75 7.47
C THR A 93 3.51 -7.48 8.85
N SER A 94 3.98 -8.21 9.86
CA SER A 94 3.47 -8.03 11.23
C SER A 94 3.82 -6.64 11.75
N ILE A 95 5.08 -6.19 11.57
CA ILE A 95 5.51 -4.84 11.96
C ILE A 95 4.70 -3.77 11.22
N MET A 96 4.55 -3.89 9.90
CA MET A 96 3.80 -2.91 9.11
C MET A 96 2.31 -2.89 9.48
N SER A 97 1.69 -4.04 9.75
CA SER A 97 0.28 -4.11 10.16
C SER A 97 0.01 -3.41 11.51
N ILE A 98 0.95 -3.50 12.46
CA ILE A 98 0.89 -2.74 13.72
C ILE A 98 1.03 -1.25 13.45
N LEU A 99 1.98 -0.84 12.62
CA LEU A 99 2.18 0.56 12.28
C LEU A 99 0.93 1.17 11.65
N ILE A 100 0.33 0.48 10.67
CA ILE A 100 -0.88 0.97 9.97
C ILE A 100 -2.06 1.08 10.93
N THR A 101 -2.28 0.08 11.78
CA THR A 101 -3.42 0.08 12.71
C THR A 101 -3.25 1.12 13.82
N THR A 102 -2.06 1.25 14.41
CA THR A 102 -1.78 2.23 15.48
C THR A 102 -1.93 3.67 14.99
N VAL A 103 -1.30 4.01 13.87
CA VAL A 103 -1.45 5.34 13.25
C VAL A 103 -2.89 5.55 12.82
N GLY A 104 -3.53 4.56 12.20
CA GLY A 104 -4.91 4.65 11.76
C GLY A 104 -5.90 4.93 12.89
N ILE A 105 -5.75 4.29 14.06
CA ILE A 105 -6.59 4.55 15.24
C ILE A 105 -6.37 5.97 15.77
N MET A 106 -5.11 6.40 15.90
CA MET A 106 -4.79 7.75 16.36
C MET A 106 -5.37 8.82 15.44
N VAL A 107 -5.27 8.63 14.13
CA VAL A 107 -5.82 9.57 13.15
C VAL A 107 -7.35 9.56 13.16
N LEU A 108 -8.00 8.41 13.32
CA LEU A 108 -9.47 8.34 13.44
C LEU A 108 -9.96 9.10 14.70
N ILE A 109 -9.30 8.95 15.83
CA ILE A 109 -9.61 9.69 17.07
C ILE A 109 -9.40 11.20 16.87
N TYR A 110 -8.26 11.59 16.27
CA TYR A 110 -7.98 12.99 15.95
C TYR A 110 -9.03 13.60 15.00
N SER A 111 -9.51 12.81 14.04
CA SER A 111 -10.46 13.27 13.02
C SER A 111 -11.87 13.55 13.56
N ASP A 112 -12.30 12.91 14.65
CA ASP A 112 -13.62 13.19 15.26
C ASP A 112 -13.73 14.66 15.68
N ASN A 113 -12.70 15.16 16.37
CA ASN A 113 -12.64 16.57 16.77
C ASN A 113 -12.45 17.51 15.58
N TYR A 114 -11.50 17.20 14.68
CA TYR A 114 -11.16 18.06 13.54
C TYR A 114 -12.34 18.26 12.58
N MET A 115 -13.09 17.19 12.28
CA MET A 115 -14.22 17.22 11.33
C MET A 115 -15.59 17.47 11.97
N SER A 116 -15.65 17.68 13.28
CA SER A 116 -16.92 17.82 14.02
C SER A 116 -17.86 18.91 13.48
N HIS A 117 -17.29 19.96 12.89
CA HIS A 117 -18.01 21.09 12.30
C HIS A 117 -18.22 20.97 10.78
N ASP A 118 -17.58 20.01 10.10
CA ASP A 118 -17.72 19.82 8.65
C ASP A 118 -18.96 18.96 8.33
N GLN A 119 -19.64 19.30 7.23
CA GLN A 119 -20.77 18.56 6.68
C GLN A 119 -20.30 17.24 6.04
N GLY A 120 -19.04 17.17 5.60
CA GLY A 120 -18.44 16.00 4.97
C GLY A 120 -18.01 14.86 5.92
N TYR A 121 -18.36 14.93 7.20
CA TYR A 121 -17.90 14.01 8.25
C TYR A 121 -17.98 12.52 7.86
N LEU A 122 -19.14 12.03 7.45
CA LEU A 122 -19.34 10.61 7.13
C LEU A 122 -18.49 10.15 5.94
N ARG A 123 -18.40 11.00 4.91
CA ARG A 123 -17.56 10.74 3.74
C ARG A 123 -16.08 10.66 4.12
N PHE A 124 -15.65 11.51 5.03
CA PHE A 124 -14.28 11.47 5.54
C PHE A 124 -13.95 10.12 6.19
N PHE A 125 -14.80 9.66 7.13
CA PHE A 125 -14.61 8.37 7.80
C PHE A 125 -14.69 7.18 6.83
N THR A 126 -15.52 7.25 5.77
CA THR A 126 -15.51 6.20 4.72
C THR A 126 -14.19 6.13 4.00
N TYR A 127 -13.63 7.26 3.58
CA TYR A 127 -12.38 7.26 2.83
C TYR A 127 -11.19 6.86 3.70
N MET A 128 -11.18 7.25 4.97
CA MET A 128 -10.14 6.86 5.93
C MET A 128 -10.15 5.36 6.23
N SER A 129 -11.33 4.80 6.52
CA SER A 129 -11.46 3.35 6.77
C SER A 129 -11.13 2.52 5.52
N PHE A 130 -11.56 2.97 4.34
CA PHE A 130 -11.21 2.35 3.07
C PHE A 130 -9.70 2.43 2.79
N SER A 131 -9.06 3.56 3.10
CA SER A 131 -7.60 3.72 3.00
C SER A 131 -6.84 2.73 3.89
N ASN A 132 -7.28 2.54 5.13
CA ASN A 132 -6.66 1.58 6.05
C ASN A 132 -6.86 0.14 5.55
N ALA A 133 -8.05 -0.20 5.03
CA ALA A 133 -8.30 -1.50 4.44
C ALA A 133 -7.41 -1.79 3.21
N SER A 134 -7.27 -0.82 2.29
CA SER A 134 -6.34 -0.97 1.14
C SER A 134 -4.94 -1.30 1.59
N MET A 135 -4.43 -0.55 2.58
CA MET A 135 -3.05 -0.65 2.98
C MET A 135 -2.77 -1.95 3.72
N LEU A 136 -3.70 -2.40 4.58
CA LEU A 136 -3.63 -3.74 5.19
C LEU A 136 -3.68 -4.86 4.13
N GLY A 137 -4.47 -4.68 3.07
CA GLY A 137 -4.49 -5.61 1.92
C GLY A 137 -3.16 -5.65 1.17
N LEU A 138 -2.55 -4.48 0.96
CA LEU A 138 -1.24 -4.36 0.32
C LEU A 138 -0.17 -5.10 1.14
N VAL A 139 -0.13 -4.90 2.45
CA VAL A 139 0.89 -5.51 3.31
C VAL A 139 0.72 -7.02 3.43
N THR A 140 -0.51 -7.51 3.48
CA THR A 140 -0.78 -8.95 3.62
C THR A 140 -0.65 -9.74 2.32
N SER A 141 -0.45 -9.08 1.17
CA SER A 141 -0.39 -9.72 -0.14
C SER A 141 0.72 -10.78 -0.26
N SER A 142 0.43 -11.90 -0.94
CA SER A 142 1.42 -12.94 -1.26
C SER A 142 2.08 -12.76 -2.62
N ASN A 143 1.43 -12.02 -3.53
CA ASN A 143 1.84 -11.90 -4.94
C ASN A 143 2.07 -10.48 -5.41
N LEU A 144 2.92 -10.33 -6.45
CA LEU A 144 3.12 -9.04 -7.12
C LEU A 144 1.84 -8.45 -7.72
N ILE A 145 0.98 -9.28 -8.33
CA ILE A 145 -0.32 -8.83 -8.86
C ILE A 145 -1.23 -8.38 -7.73
N GLN A 146 -1.24 -9.10 -6.61
CA GLN A 146 -2.05 -8.73 -5.46
C GLN A 146 -1.55 -7.41 -4.85
N ILE A 147 -0.23 -7.19 -4.77
CA ILE A 147 0.32 -5.86 -4.46
C ILE A 147 -0.25 -4.84 -5.44
N TYR A 148 -0.17 -5.07 -6.76
CA TYR A 148 -0.64 -4.11 -7.76
C TYR A 148 -2.10 -3.71 -7.59
N ILE A 149 -2.99 -4.66 -7.29
CA ILE A 149 -4.41 -4.37 -7.05
C ILE A 149 -4.58 -3.42 -5.86
N PHE A 150 -3.95 -3.73 -4.73
CA PHE A 150 -4.04 -2.86 -3.54
C PHE A 150 -3.23 -1.58 -3.70
N TRP A 151 -2.19 -1.57 -4.54
CA TRP A 151 -1.36 -0.41 -4.86
C TRP A 151 -2.16 0.68 -5.57
N GLU A 152 -2.95 0.27 -6.57
CA GLU A 152 -3.90 1.16 -7.22
C GLU A 152 -5.00 1.59 -6.25
N LEU A 153 -5.50 0.69 -5.39
CA LEU A 153 -6.55 0.99 -4.43
C LEU A 153 -6.10 2.06 -3.41
N VAL A 154 -4.88 1.96 -2.87
CA VAL A 154 -4.25 3.03 -2.06
C VAL A 154 -4.14 4.32 -2.86
N GLY A 155 -3.83 4.24 -4.16
CA GLY A 155 -3.81 5.41 -5.05
C GLY A 155 -5.17 6.08 -5.19
N VAL A 156 -6.23 5.31 -5.38
CA VAL A 156 -7.62 5.84 -5.44
C VAL A 156 -8.02 6.46 -4.11
N CYS A 157 -7.70 5.81 -2.98
CA CYS A 157 -7.94 6.36 -1.64
C CYS A 157 -7.25 7.73 -1.48
N SER A 158 -5.98 7.83 -1.86
CA SER A 158 -5.24 9.10 -1.76
C SER A 158 -5.86 10.21 -2.62
N TYR A 159 -6.32 9.89 -3.83
CA TYR A 159 -6.98 10.84 -4.72
C TYR A 159 -8.27 11.39 -4.09
N LEU A 160 -9.10 10.50 -3.55
CA LEU A 160 -10.36 10.86 -2.87
C LEU A 160 -10.13 11.69 -1.61
N LEU A 161 -9.07 11.39 -0.86
CA LEU A 161 -8.71 12.08 0.37
C LEU A 161 -8.12 13.47 0.10
N ILE A 162 -7.16 13.61 -0.83
CA ILE A 162 -6.59 14.92 -1.21
C ILE A 162 -7.69 15.83 -1.80
N GLY A 163 -8.55 15.26 -2.66
CA GLY A 163 -9.67 15.96 -3.28
C GLY A 163 -10.91 16.11 -2.39
N PHE A 164 -10.78 15.94 -1.05
CA PHE A 164 -11.94 15.94 -0.16
C PHE A 164 -12.76 17.24 -0.25
N TRP A 165 -12.10 18.40 -0.26
CA TRP A 165 -12.74 19.70 -0.51
C TRP A 165 -12.70 20.07 -2.00
N PHE A 166 -13.34 19.23 -2.82
CA PHE A 166 -13.46 19.37 -4.27
C PHE A 166 -14.04 20.72 -4.75
N THR A 167 -14.66 21.51 -3.88
CA THR A 167 -15.14 22.87 -4.19
C THR A 167 -14.01 23.89 -4.36
N ARG A 168 -12.82 23.61 -3.82
CA ARG A 168 -11.64 24.46 -3.99
C ARG A 168 -10.88 24.04 -5.24
N PRO A 169 -10.63 24.95 -6.21
CA PRO A 169 -9.93 24.61 -7.45
C PRO A 169 -8.49 24.15 -7.18
N ILE A 170 -7.84 24.67 -6.13
CA ILE A 170 -6.48 24.31 -5.74
C ILE A 170 -6.43 22.83 -5.31
N ALA A 171 -7.37 22.40 -4.45
CA ALA A 171 -7.46 21.00 -4.01
C ALA A 171 -7.82 20.03 -5.16
N ALA A 172 -8.66 20.47 -6.10
CA ALA A 172 -9.00 19.68 -7.29
C ALA A 172 -7.79 19.49 -8.22
N ASN A 173 -6.98 20.53 -8.43
CA ASN A 173 -5.76 20.42 -9.22
C ASN A 173 -4.70 19.58 -8.49
N ALA A 174 -4.59 19.72 -7.16
CA ALA A 174 -3.68 18.93 -6.33
C ALA A 174 -3.97 17.43 -6.41
N CYS A 175 -5.24 17.02 -6.29
CA CYS A 175 -5.59 15.61 -6.34
C CYS A 175 -5.34 15.00 -7.73
N GLN A 176 -5.64 15.72 -8.81
CA GLN A 176 -5.33 15.29 -10.17
C GLN A 176 -3.82 15.14 -10.39
N LYS A 177 -3.03 16.13 -9.96
CA LYS A 177 -1.57 16.07 -10.05
C LYS A 177 -1.03 14.83 -9.32
N ALA A 178 -1.46 14.62 -8.07
CA ALA A 178 -1.05 13.46 -7.28
C ALA A 178 -1.45 12.13 -7.92
N PHE A 179 -2.64 12.03 -8.51
CA PHE A 179 -3.06 10.80 -9.17
C PHE A 179 -2.23 10.53 -10.44
N VAL A 180 -2.02 11.55 -11.28
CA VAL A 180 -1.27 11.39 -12.53
C VAL A 180 0.20 11.05 -12.27
N THR A 181 0.86 11.73 -11.32
CA THR A 181 2.26 11.43 -10.99
C THR A 181 2.44 10.02 -10.46
N ASN A 182 1.51 9.55 -9.62
CA ASN A 182 1.52 8.18 -9.13
C ASN A 182 1.25 7.17 -10.25
N ARG A 183 0.32 7.47 -11.18
CA ARG A 183 0.00 6.59 -12.31
C ARG A 183 1.17 6.37 -13.28
N VAL A 184 2.04 7.36 -13.45
CA VAL A 184 3.29 7.17 -14.21
C VAL A 184 4.18 6.12 -13.55
N GLY A 185 4.28 6.14 -12.22
CA GLY A 185 4.99 5.10 -11.46
C GLY A 185 4.31 3.75 -11.53
N ASP A 186 2.98 3.73 -11.38
CA ASP A 186 2.16 2.51 -11.44
C ASP A 186 2.31 1.81 -12.80
N PHE A 187 2.41 2.57 -13.89
CA PHE A 187 2.69 2.04 -15.22
C PHE A 187 4.07 1.36 -15.30
N GLY A 188 5.10 2.00 -14.72
CA GLY A 188 6.43 1.40 -14.61
C GLY A 188 6.39 0.10 -13.82
N LEU A 189 5.67 0.08 -12.70
CA LEU A 189 5.52 -1.11 -11.86
C LEU A 189 4.77 -2.24 -12.59
N LEU A 190 3.70 -1.94 -13.32
CA LEU A 190 2.98 -2.92 -14.14
C LEU A 190 3.89 -3.54 -15.20
N LEU A 191 4.66 -2.71 -15.93
CA LEU A 191 5.63 -3.21 -16.91
C LEU A 191 6.72 -4.08 -16.25
N GLY A 192 7.17 -3.70 -15.05
CA GLY A 192 8.11 -4.50 -14.25
C GLY A 192 7.53 -5.86 -13.87
N ILE A 193 6.26 -5.92 -13.44
CA ILE A 193 5.57 -7.18 -13.10
C ILE A 193 5.43 -8.08 -14.33
N LEU A 194 4.98 -7.53 -15.46
CA LEU A 194 4.81 -8.29 -16.71
C LEU A 194 6.15 -8.77 -17.27
N GLY A 195 7.17 -7.90 -17.28
CA GLY A 195 8.51 -8.27 -17.73
C GLY A 195 9.14 -9.36 -16.86
N ARG A 196 8.92 -9.30 -15.54
CA ARG A 196 9.35 -10.35 -14.61
C ARG A 196 8.63 -11.66 -14.87
N TYR A 197 7.31 -11.64 -15.03
CA TYR A 197 6.53 -12.83 -15.34
C TYR A 197 7.00 -13.50 -16.63
N TRP A 198 7.39 -12.72 -17.64
CA TRP A 198 7.94 -13.27 -18.88
C TRP A 198 9.28 -14.02 -18.68
N ILE A 199 10.05 -13.66 -17.65
CA ILE A 199 11.33 -14.31 -17.31
C ILE A 199 11.10 -15.54 -16.43
N THR A 200 10.28 -15.43 -15.38
CA THR A 200 10.15 -16.46 -14.33
C THR A 200 8.94 -17.37 -14.50
N GLY A 201 7.89 -16.92 -15.19
CA GLY A 201 6.62 -17.64 -15.31
C GLY A 201 5.76 -17.65 -14.05
N SER A 202 6.17 -16.96 -12.98
CA SER A 202 5.49 -16.94 -11.68
C SER A 202 5.39 -15.52 -11.09
N PHE A 203 4.34 -15.28 -10.29
CA PHE A 203 4.09 -14.01 -9.59
C PHE A 203 4.45 -14.05 -8.08
N GLU A 204 4.75 -15.25 -7.56
CA GLU A 204 4.97 -15.58 -6.15
C GLU A 204 6.37 -15.24 -5.67
N PHE A 205 6.49 -14.54 -4.53
CA PHE A 205 7.79 -14.03 -4.07
C PHE A 205 8.84 -15.14 -3.87
N ARG A 206 8.45 -16.34 -3.43
CA ARG A 206 9.38 -17.45 -3.15
C ARG A 206 10.04 -17.99 -4.40
N ASP A 207 9.22 -18.44 -5.36
CA ASP A 207 9.68 -18.97 -6.65
C ASP A 207 10.53 -17.94 -7.39
N LEU A 208 10.14 -16.68 -7.25
CA LEU A 208 10.82 -15.55 -7.82
C LEU A 208 12.27 -15.35 -7.33
N PHE A 209 12.65 -15.80 -6.14
CA PHE A 209 14.02 -15.70 -5.64
C PHE A 209 14.87 -16.90 -6.07
N GLU A 210 14.30 -18.10 -6.02
CA GLU A 210 15.00 -19.33 -6.40
C GLU A 210 15.31 -19.36 -7.89
N ILE A 211 14.35 -18.99 -8.72
CA ILE A 211 14.51 -18.95 -10.18
C ILE A 211 15.57 -17.90 -10.56
N PHE A 212 15.55 -16.73 -9.95
CA PHE A 212 16.51 -15.66 -10.28
C PHE A 212 17.96 -16.01 -9.95
N ASN A 213 18.19 -16.61 -8.78
CA ASN A 213 19.52 -17.05 -8.39
C ASN A 213 20.03 -18.14 -9.35
N ASN A 214 19.16 -19.07 -9.75
CA ASN A 214 19.49 -20.11 -10.71
C ASN A 214 19.78 -19.54 -12.11
N PHE A 215 19.05 -18.52 -12.56
CA PHE A 215 19.29 -17.86 -13.85
C PHE A 215 20.62 -17.07 -13.88
N PHE A 216 20.99 -16.40 -12.79
CA PHE A 216 22.27 -15.68 -12.74
C PHE A 216 23.47 -16.62 -12.63
N TYR A 217 23.34 -17.74 -11.91
CA TYR A 217 24.42 -18.72 -11.77
C TYR A 217 24.59 -19.60 -13.01
N ASN A 218 23.50 -20.03 -13.63
CA ASN A 218 23.54 -20.75 -14.90
C ASN A 218 23.51 -19.76 -16.06
N ASN A 219 24.67 -19.17 -16.36
CA ASN A 219 24.96 -18.24 -17.48
C ASN A 219 24.51 -18.71 -18.90
N ASN A 220 23.81 -19.84 -19.03
CA ASN A 220 23.50 -20.51 -20.29
C ASN A 220 22.04 -20.39 -20.74
N ASN A 221 21.14 -19.77 -19.96
CA ASN A 221 19.77 -19.52 -20.41
C ASN A 221 19.69 -18.12 -21.03
N GLY A 222 19.39 -18.03 -22.34
CA GLY A 222 19.56 -16.85 -23.19
C GLY A 222 18.69 -15.61 -22.91
N VAL A 223 18.43 -15.27 -21.64
CA VAL A 223 17.81 -14.02 -21.22
C VAL A 223 18.89 -12.95 -21.08
N ASN A 224 18.73 -11.84 -21.79
CA ASN A 224 19.70 -10.74 -21.78
C ASN A 224 19.75 -10.08 -20.39
N SER A 225 20.94 -10.02 -19.78
CA SER A 225 21.14 -9.41 -18.44
C SER A 225 20.66 -7.95 -18.37
N LEU A 226 20.76 -7.21 -19.48
CA LEU A 226 20.24 -5.86 -19.60
C LEU A 226 18.72 -5.79 -19.44
N PHE A 227 18.00 -6.79 -19.97
CA PHE A 227 16.55 -6.86 -19.86
C PHE A 227 16.11 -7.10 -18.41
N VAL A 228 16.85 -7.95 -17.69
CA VAL A 228 16.60 -8.23 -16.27
C VAL A 228 16.80 -6.96 -15.41
N ILE A 229 17.90 -6.23 -15.65
CA ILE A 229 18.17 -4.95 -14.99
C ILE A 229 17.05 -3.94 -15.30
N PHE A 230 16.60 -3.88 -16.55
CA PHE A 230 15.52 -2.99 -16.96
C PHE A 230 14.20 -3.32 -16.26
N CYS A 231 13.76 -4.58 -16.22
CA CYS A 231 12.55 -5.00 -15.52
C CYS A 231 12.60 -4.69 -14.02
N ALA A 232 13.75 -4.92 -13.38
CA ALA A 232 13.92 -4.64 -11.97
C ALA A 232 13.99 -3.13 -11.67
N SER A 233 14.55 -2.31 -12.59
CA SER A 233 14.49 -0.85 -12.48
C SER A 233 13.05 -0.32 -12.62
N LEU A 234 12.24 -0.92 -13.49
CA LEU A 234 10.82 -0.59 -13.67
C LEU A 234 9.99 -0.89 -12.41
N LEU A 235 10.25 -2.00 -11.72
CA LEU A 235 9.63 -2.29 -10.42
C LEU A 235 9.97 -1.20 -9.39
N PHE A 236 11.21 -0.69 -9.40
CA PHE A 236 11.62 0.39 -8.50
C PHE A 236 10.96 1.74 -8.84
N VAL A 237 10.70 2.04 -10.12
CA VAL A 237 9.99 3.27 -10.53
C VAL A 237 8.61 3.39 -9.87
N GLY A 238 7.91 2.28 -9.62
CA GLY A 238 6.69 2.28 -8.82
C GLY A 238 6.92 2.83 -7.41
N ALA A 239 7.91 2.28 -6.70
CA ALA A 239 8.26 2.74 -5.37
C ALA A 239 8.67 4.22 -5.35
N VAL A 240 9.42 4.69 -6.36
CA VAL A 240 9.84 6.10 -6.52
C VAL A 240 8.63 7.04 -6.54
N ALA A 241 7.56 6.69 -7.26
CA ALA A 241 6.37 7.54 -7.35
C ALA A 241 5.62 7.67 -6.01
N LYS A 242 5.28 6.53 -5.37
CA LYS A 242 4.51 6.51 -4.11
C LYS A 242 5.27 7.08 -2.93
N SER A 243 6.59 6.93 -2.89
CA SER A 243 7.46 7.49 -1.84
C SER A 243 8.00 8.88 -2.15
N ALA A 244 7.44 9.55 -3.17
CA ALA A 244 7.80 10.92 -3.58
C ALA A 244 9.31 11.13 -3.76
N GLN A 245 9.98 10.16 -4.39
CA GLN A 245 11.40 10.25 -4.68
C GLN A 245 11.62 11.03 -5.98
N PHE A 246 12.85 11.48 -6.19
CA PHE A 246 13.27 12.12 -7.43
C PHE A 246 13.18 11.08 -8.55
N PRO A 247 12.51 11.37 -9.67
CA PRO A 247 11.99 12.68 -10.09
C PRO A 247 10.53 12.97 -9.68
N LEU A 248 9.73 11.96 -9.30
CA LEU A 248 8.28 12.02 -9.09
C LEU A 248 7.83 12.55 -7.70
N HIS A 249 8.43 13.64 -7.22
CA HIS A 249 8.19 14.21 -5.89
C HIS A 249 7.16 15.37 -5.87
N VAL A 250 6.82 15.92 -7.04
CA VAL A 250 6.09 17.20 -7.21
C VAL A 250 4.68 17.19 -6.59
N TRP A 251 4.08 16.02 -6.39
CA TRP A 251 2.75 15.92 -5.83
C TRP A 251 2.68 16.12 -4.31
N LEU A 252 3.80 15.94 -3.61
CA LEU A 252 3.82 15.89 -2.15
C LEU A 252 3.54 17.26 -1.48
N PRO A 253 4.07 18.40 -1.97
CA PRO A 253 3.71 19.72 -1.43
C PRO A 253 2.22 20.04 -1.59
N ASP A 254 1.66 19.75 -2.76
CA ASP A 254 0.26 20.05 -3.07
C ASP A 254 -0.72 19.11 -2.33
N ALA A 255 -0.27 17.91 -1.93
CA ALA A 255 -1.08 17.00 -1.14
C ALA A 255 -1.46 17.57 0.24
N MET A 256 -0.75 18.59 0.72
CA MET A 256 -1.03 19.30 1.97
C MET A 256 -2.27 20.19 1.90
N GLU A 257 -2.86 20.40 0.72
CA GLU A 257 -4.17 21.05 0.54
C GLU A 257 -5.33 20.20 1.08
N GLY A 258 -5.09 18.90 1.28
CA GLY A 258 -6.03 18.00 1.93
C GLY A 258 -6.17 18.30 3.43
N PRO A 259 -7.21 17.74 4.10
CA PRO A 259 -7.35 17.82 5.54
C PRO A 259 -6.11 17.34 6.31
N THR A 260 -5.76 18.00 7.42
CA THR A 260 -4.55 17.65 8.20
C THR A 260 -4.52 16.22 8.77
N PRO A 261 -5.63 15.54 9.12
CA PRO A 261 -5.54 14.13 9.50
C PRO A 261 -5.11 13.23 8.34
N ILE A 262 -5.39 13.62 7.09
CA ILE A 262 -5.02 12.85 5.91
C ILE A 262 -3.52 12.89 5.66
N SER A 263 -2.89 14.07 5.77
CA SER A 263 -1.44 14.17 5.60
C SER A 263 -0.71 13.29 6.61
N ALA A 264 -1.16 13.27 7.87
CA ALA A 264 -0.63 12.35 8.88
C ALA A 264 -0.74 10.88 8.45
N LEU A 265 -1.89 10.44 7.92
CA LEU A 265 -2.09 9.06 7.46
C LEU A 265 -1.24 8.71 6.21
N ILE A 266 -1.25 9.58 5.21
CA ILE A 266 -0.57 9.36 3.91
C ILE A 266 0.94 9.25 4.09
N HIS A 267 1.53 10.11 4.92
CA HIS A 267 2.97 10.13 5.13
C HIS A 267 3.46 9.08 6.12
N ALA A 268 2.69 8.78 7.17
CA ALA A 268 3.13 7.82 8.18
C ALA A 268 2.81 6.38 7.82
N ALA A 269 1.61 6.09 7.29
CA ALA A 269 1.08 4.73 7.29
C ALA A 269 0.75 4.14 5.91
N THR A 270 0.38 4.94 4.91
CA THR A 270 -0.19 4.39 3.66
C THR A 270 0.70 4.57 2.44
N MET A 271 0.67 5.75 1.83
CA MET A 271 1.23 5.95 0.49
C MET A 271 2.75 5.86 0.46
N VAL A 272 3.43 6.57 1.36
CA VAL A 272 4.90 6.55 1.42
C VAL A 272 5.41 5.19 1.91
N ALA A 273 4.72 4.62 2.91
CA ALA A 273 5.04 3.31 3.46
C ALA A 273 4.90 2.19 2.43
N ALA A 274 3.92 2.27 1.51
CA ALA A 274 3.75 1.30 0.43
C ALA A 274 4.99 1.23 -0.49
N GLY A 275 5.58 2.38 -0.83
CA GLY A 275 6.81 2.45 -1.61
C GLY A 275 7.96 1.69 -0.94
N ILE A 276 8.19 1.97 0.35
CA ILE A 276 9.25 1.35 1.14
C ILE A 276 8.98 -0.15 1.33
N PHE A 277 7.72 -0.53 1.57
CA PHE A 277 7.31 -1.92 1.73
C PHE A 277 7.62 -2.77 0.50
N LEU A 278 7.32 -2.26 -0.71
CA LEU A 278 7.65 -2.93 -1.95
C LEU A 278 9.16 -3.13 -2.10
N VAL A 279 9.96 -2.10 -1.82
CA VAL A 279 11.43 -2.20 -1.91
C VAL A 279 11.97 -3.22 -0.90
N ALA A 280 11.49 -3.20 0.34
CA ALA A 280 11.89 -4.15 1.37
C ALA A 280 11.53 -5.60 0.98
N ARG A 281 10.36 -5.82 0.39
CA ARG A 281 9.93 -7.14 -0.07
C ARG A 281 10.70 -7.64 -1.29
N LEU A 282 11.12 -6.73 -2.18
CA LEU A 282 11.94 -7.05 -3.35
C LEU A 282 13.44 -6.98 -3.08
N LEU A 283 13.86 -6.74 -1.84
CA LEU A 283 15.26 -6.59 -1.48
C LEU A 283 16.13 -7.77 -1.94
N PRO A 284 15.73 -9.05 -1.78
CA PRO A 284 16.59 -10.15 -2.23
C PRO A 284 16.81 -10.16 -3.76
N LEU A 285 15.87 -9.62 -4.54
CA LEU A 285 16.05 -9.42 -5.99
C LEU A 285 17.02 -8.26 -6.26
N PHE A 286 16.91 -7.15 -5.53
CA PHE A 286 17.80 -6.01 -5.72
C PHE A 286 19.23 -6.30 -5.28
N THR A 287 19.45 -7.12 -4.25
CA THR A 287 20.80 -7.52 -3.83
C THR A 287 21.50 -8.42 -4.84
N ALA A 288 20.75 -9.20 -5.64
CA ALA A 288 21.32 -10.00 -6.72
C ALA A 288 21.83 -9.13 -7.88
N ILE A 289 21.34 -7.88 -8.02
CA ILE A 289 21.68 -6.96 -9.10
C ILE A 289 22.36 -5.69 -8.53
N PRO A 290 23.70 -5.65 -8.42
CA PRO A 290 24.40 -4.54 -7.77
C PRO A 290 24.14 -3.17 -8.41
N TYR A 291 23.95 -3.13 -9.73
CA TYR A 291 23.62 -1.89 -10.45
C TYR A 291 22.34 -1.20 -9.96
N ILE A 292 21.33 -1.99 -9.55
CA ILE A 292 20.07 -1.43 -9.05
C ILE A 292 20.25 -0.92 -7.64
N MET A 293 21.04 -1.59 -6.81
CA MET A 293 21.40 -1.08 -5.49
C MET A 293 22.07 0.30 -5.56
N TYR A 294 22.98 0.52 -6.53
CA TYR A 294 23.58 1.83 -6.78
C TYR A 294 22.56 2.87 -7.26
N LEU A 295 21.60 2.47 -8.10
CA LEU A 295 20.55 3.37 -8.57
C LEU A 295 19.60 3.79 -7.43
N ILE A 296 19.20 2.86 -6.56
CA ILE A 296 18.36 3.13 -5.39
C ILE A 296 19.07 4.10 -4.44
N SER A 297 20.35 3.85 -4.14
CA SER A 297 21.12 4.73 -3.24
C SER A 297 21.34 6.12 -3.84
N LEU A 298 21.64 6.22 -5.13
CA LEU A 298 21.81 7.49 -5.82
C LEU A 298 20.53 8.34 -5.78
N ILE A 299 19.37 7.74 -6.07
CA ILE A 299 18.09 8.45 -5.99
C ILE A 299 17.80 8.88 -4.56
N GLY A 300 18.08 8.02 -3.56
CA GLY A 300 17.94 8.36 -2.15
C GLY A 300 18.83 9.53 -1.70
N ILE A 301 20.07 9.61 -2.17
CA ILE A 301 20.98 10.74 -1.85
C ILE A 301 20.43 12.04 -2.44
N ILE A 302 20.00 12.00 -3.70
CA ILE A 302 19.43 13.18 -4.38
C ILE A 302 18.18 13.66 -3.65
N THR A 303 17.30 12.76 -3.23
CA THR A 303 16.04 13.13 -2.56
C THR A 303 16.25 13.70 -1.18
N VAL A 304 17.19 13.16 -0.40
CA VAL A 304 17.56 13.72 0.90
C VAL A 304 18.08 15.14 0.74
N LEU A 305 18.98 15.38 -0.23
CA LEU A 305 19.56 16.70 -0.45
C LEU A 305 18.53 17.72 -0.97
N LEU A 306 17.71 17.33 -1.95
CA LEU A 306 16.63 18.19 -2.48
C LEU A 306 15.56 18.47 -1.41
N GLY A 307 15.11 17.46 -0.68
CA GLY A 307 14.10 17.61 0.37
C GLY A 307 14.59 18.53 1.50
N ALA A 308 15.84 18.37 1.95
CA ALA A 308 16.41 19.20 3.00
C ALA A 308 16.57 20.67 2.56
N THR A 309 17.00 20.92 1.32
CA THR A 309 17.17 22.29 0.80
C THR A 309 15.83 22.99 0.58
N LEU A 310 14.83 22.29 0.04
CA LEU A 310 13.48 22.82 -0.13
C LEU A 310 12.76 23.11 1.20
N ALA A 311 13.07 22.36 2.25
CA ALA A 311 12.48 22.59 3.58
C ALA A 311 13.06 23.83 4.29
N LEU A 312 14.28 24.24 3.95
CA LEU A 312 14.92 25.44 4.50
C LEU A 312 14.58 26.73 3.76
N ALA A 313 14.26 26.61 2.46
CA ALA A 313 13.94 27.73 1.58
C ALA A 313 12.51 28.25 1.80
#